data_AF-A0A7W7IDH7-F1
#
_entry.id   AF-A0A7W7IDH7-F1
#
_cell.length_a   1.000
_cell.length_b   1.000
_cell.length_c   1.000
_cell.angle_alpha   90.00
_cell.angle_beta   90.00
_cell.angle_gamma   90.00
#
_symmetry.space_group_name_H-M   'P 1'
#
loop_
_entity.id
_entity.type
_entity.pdbx_description
1 polymer ?
#
loop_
_entity_poly.entity_id
_entity_poly.type
_entity_poly.pdbx_seq_one_letter_code
_entity_poly.pdbx_strand_id
1 'polypeptide(L)' 'MSTGSHAGRPKSWVAVSIIFIGFVIGGVGIVMGPDWIVFGIGAAVTVIGGIIAMAVDIMTDVVVDEPRQ' A
#
# COMPACT_ATOMS: atom_id res chain seq x y z
N MET A 1 0.36 18.36 23.95
CA MET A 1 -0.49 17.19 23.58
C MET A 1 -0.23 16.95 22.11
N SER A 2 0.28 15.77 21.74
CA SER A 2 0.44 15.41 20.33
C SER A 2 -0.94 15.26 19.71
N THR A 3 -1.38 16.26 18.95
CA THR A 3 -2.67 16.23 18.22
C THR A 3 -2.54 15.52 16.87
N GLY A 4 -1.36 15.00 16.53
CA GLY A 4 -1.09 14.29 15.29
C GLY A 4 -1.29 12.77 15.45
N SER A 5 -2.16 12.18 14.63
CA SER A 5 -2.28 10.72 14.54
C SER A 5 -1.04 10.14 13.87
N HIS A 6 -0.32 9.24 14.56
CA HIS A 6 0.76 8.43 13.95
C HIS A 6 0.26 7.43 12.92
N ALA A 7 -1.06 7.24 12.79
CA ALA A 7 -1.62 6.31 11.84
C ALA A 7 -1.52 6.82 10.39
N GLY A 8 -1.30 8.11 10.15
CA GLY A 8 -1.38 8.68 8.80
C GLY A 8 -2.83 8.94 8.33
N ARG A 9 -2.97 9.49 7.13
CA ARG A 9 -4.20 9.96 6.50
C ARG A 9 -5.03 8.78 5.99
N PRO A 10 -6.37 8.79 6.17
CA PRO A 10 -7.24 7.71 5.70
C PRO A 10 -7.08 7.36 4.20
N LYS A 11 -6.81 8.35 3.35
CA LYS A 11 -6.60 8.12 1.91
C LYS A 11 -5.35 7.27 1.60
N SER A 12 -4.31 7.36 2.44
CA SER A 12 -3.10 6.55 2.31
C SER A 12 -3.39 5.10 2.65
N TRP A 13 -4.19 4.85 3.68
CA TRP A 13 -4.64 3.50 4.05
C TRP A 13 -5.46 2.82 2.97
N VAL A 14 -6.24 3.57 2.19
CA VAL A 14 -6.93 3.01 1.02
C VAL A 14 -5.91 2.49 0.01
N ALA A 15 -4.87 3.25 -0.31
CA ALA A 15 -3.81 2.82 -1.21
C ALA A 15 -3.07 1.57 -0.68
N VAL A 16 -2.70 1.58 0.60
CA VAL A 16 -2.06 0.44 1.29
C VAL A 16 -2.93 -0.82 1.23
N SER A 17 -4.23 -0.68 1.49
CA SER A 17 -5.16 -1.81 1.49
C SER A 17 -5.29 -2.45 0.10
N ILE A 18 -5.33 -1.63 -0.96
CA ILE A 18 -5.36 -2.12 -2.35
C ILE A 18 -4.08 -2.89 -2.67
N ILE A 19 -2.92 -2.33 -2.32
CA ILE A 19 -1.61 -2.98 -2.49
C ILE A 19 -1.60 -4.32 -1.75
N PHE A 20 -2.05 -4.33 -0.49
CA PHE A 20 -2.07 -5.53 0.34
C PHE A 20 -2.99 -6.62 -0.22
N ILE A 21 -4.18 -6.27 -0.69
CA ILE A 21 -5.10 -7.20 -1.35
C ILE A 21 -4.45 -7.79 -2.61
N GLY A 22 -3.84 -6.97 -3.46
CA GLY A 22 -3.13 -7.43 -4.65
C GLY A 22 -1.99 -8.40 -4.32
N PHE A 23 -1.20 -8.08 -3.28
CA PHE A 23 -0.12 -8.93 -2.81
C PHE A 23 -0.63 -10.27 -2.29
N VAL A 24 -1.70 -10.30 -1.50
CA VAL A 24 -2.31 -11.53 -1.00
C VAL A 24 -2.82 -12.40 -2.16
N ILE A 25 -3.53 -11.82 -3.12
CA ILE A 25 -4.02 -12.54 -4.31
C ILE A 25 -2.84 -13.14 -5.09
N GLY A 26 -1.79 -12.34 -5.33
CA GLY A 26 -0.60 -12.80 -6.06
C GLY A 26 0.14 -13.92 -5.33
N GLY A 27 0.34 -13.79 -4.01
CA GLY A 27 0.98 -14.80 -3.18
C GLY A 27 0.21 -16.12 -3.16
N VAL A 28 -1.12 -16.07 -3.04
CA VAL A 28 -1.98 -17.26 -3.12
C VAL A 28 -1.84 -17.95 -4.48
N GLY A 29 -1.80 -17.19 -5.58
CA GLY A 29 -1.60 -17.71 -6.92
C GLY A 29 -0.28 -18.44 -7.13
N ILE A 30 0.76 -18.11 -6.37
CA ILE A 30 2.05 -18.84 -6.41
C ILE A 30 1.99 -20.10 -5.54
N VAL A 31 1.38 -20.04 -4.35
CA VAL A 31 1.44 -21.11 -3.34
C VAL A 31 0.52 -22.30 -3.67
N MET A 32 -0.61 -22.09 -4.32
CA MET A 32 -1.61 -23.15 -4.63
C MET A 32 -1.24 -24.03 -5.84
N GLY A 33 0.01 -23.97 -6.30
CA GLY A 33 0.43 -24.37 -7.64
C GLY A 33 0.52 -23.11 -8.51
N PRO A 34 1.57 -22.93 -9.34
CA PRO A 34 1.78 -21.66 -10.05
C PRO A 34 0.64 -21.35 -11.02
N ASP A 35 -0.36 -20.61 -10.55
CA ASP A 35 -1.43 -20.03 -11.34
C ASP A 35 -0.99 -18.64 -11.78
N TRP A 36 -0.41 -18.59 -12.97
CA TRP A 36 0.12 -17.37 -13.55
C TRP A 36 -0.97 -16.33 -13.86
N ILE A 37 -2.23 -16.75 -14.03
CA ILE A 37 -3.36 -15.83 -14.26
C ILE A 37 -3.69 -15.12 -12.94
N VAL A 38 -3.89 -15.88 -11.86
CA VAL A 38 -4.18 -15.32 -10.53
C VAL A 38 -3.02 -14.45 -10.05
N PHE A 39 -1.77 -14.88 -10.27
CA PHE A 39 -0.60 -14.06 -10.01
C PHE A 39 -0.63 -12.74 -10.80
N GLY A 40 -0.93 -12.79 -12.09
CA GLY A 40 -1.04 -11.60 -12.95
C GLY A 40 -2.12 -10.62 -12.47
N ILE A 41 -3.27 -11.12 -12.00
CA ILE A 41 -4.32 -10.29 -11.40
C ILE A 41 -3.81 -9.60 -10.13
N GLY A 42 -3.19 -10.36 -9.21
CA GLY A 42 -2.61 -9.81 -7.99
C GLY A 42 -1.55 -8.75 -8.25
N ALA A 43 -0.67 -8.99 -9.23
CA ALA A 43 0.34 -8.04 -9.68
C ALA A 43 -0.29 -6.75 -10.24
N ALA A 44 -1.31 -6.86 -11.09
CA ALA A 44 -2.01 -5.71 -11.65
C ALA A 44 -2.70 -4.86 -10.55
N VAL A 45 -3.39 -5.50 -9.60
CA VAL A 45 -4.02 -4.81 -8.45
C VAL A 45 -2.97 -4.10 -7.60
N THR A 46 -1.82 -4.74 -7.37
CA THR A 46 -0.69 -4.15 -6.63
C THR A 46 -0.15 -2.90 -7.33
N VAL A 47 0.03 -2.96 -8.65
CA VAL A 47 0.47 -1.81 -9.45
C VAL A 47 -0.53 -0.66 -9.40
N ILE A 48 -1.84 -0.95 -9.53
CA ILE A 48 -2.90 0.06 -9.39
C ILE A 48 -2.82 0.73 -8.02
N GLY A 49 -2.66 -0.06 -6.95
CA GLY A 49 -2.46 0.47 -5.60
C GLY A 49 -1.22 1.36 -5.48
N GLY A 50 -0.11 0.98 -6.13
CA GLY A 50 1.11 1.80 -6.20
C GLY A 50 0.91 3.13 -6.93
N ILE A 51 0.15 3.13 -8.04
CA ILE A 51 -0.22 4.37 -8.76
C ILE A 51 -1.06 5.29 -7.86
N ILE A 52 -2.04 4.72 -7.13
CA ILE A 52 -2.86 5.49 -6.19
C ILE A 52 -1.98 6.04 -5.06
N ALA A 53 -1.05 5.24 -4.52
CA ALA A 53 -0.13 5.66 -3.46
C ALA A 53 0.73 6.86 -3.89
N MET A 54 1.23 6.86 -5.14
CA MET A 54 1.91 8.01 -5.72
C MET A 54 0.98 9.22 -5.87
N ALA A 55 -0.23 9.00 -6.38
CA ALA A 55 -1.21 10.09 -6.59
C ALA A 55 -1.67 10.76 -5.28
N VAL A 56 -1.72 10.03 -4.17
CA VAL A 56 -2.10 10.58 -2.86
C VAL A 56 -0.91 11.14 -2.07
N ASP A 57 0.29 11.05 -2.63
CA ASP A 57 1.56 11.46 -2.02
C ASP A 57 1.78 10.80 -0.65
N ILE A 58 1.70 9.47 -0.62
CA ILE A 58 1.73 8.67 0.61
C ILE A 58 2.98 8.92 1.46
N MET A 59 4.09 9.35 0.85
CA MET A 59 5.35 9.60 1.56
C MET A 59 5.29 10.85 2.44
N THR A 60 4.33 11.76 2.21
CA THR A 60 4.07 12.89 3.12
C THR A 60 3.29 12.49 4.37
N ASP A 61 2.85 11.23 4.45
CA ASP A 61 2.06 10.71 5.55
C ASP A 61 2.90 10.16 6.71
N VAL A 62 4.23 10.28 6.61
CA VAL A 62 5.15 9.96 7.69
C VAL A 62 5.28 11.16 8.62
N VAL A 63 5.37 10.90 9.92
CA VAL A 63 5.73 11.94 10.89
C VAL A 63 7.21 12.26 10.71
N VAL A 64 7.52 13.49 10.29
CA VAL A 64 8.90 13.98 10.20
C VAL A 64 9.23 14.71 11.49
N ASP A 65 10.26 14.26 12.20
CA ASP A 65 10.77 14.96 13.38
C ASP A 65 11.39 16.30 12.96
N GLU A 66 11.05 17.37 13.68
CA GLU A 66 11.71 18.67 13.48
C GLU A 66 13.20 18.57 13.90
N PRO A 67 14.11 19.27 13.20
CA PRO A 67 15.52 19.29 13.58
C PRO A 67 15.67 19.81 15.02
N ARG A 68 16.37 19.03 15.86
CA ARG A 68 16.72 19.45 17.23
C ARG A 68 17.61 20.70 17.13
N GLN A 69 17.08 21.85 17.58
CA GLN A 69 17.82 23.11 17.76
C GLN A 69 18.78 22.99 18.94
#